data_AF-A0A8B5X9P3-F1
#
_entry.id   AF-A0A8B5X9P3-F1
#
_cell.length_a   1.000
_cell.length_b   1.000
_cell.length_c   1.000
_cell.angle_alpha   90.00
_cell.angle_beta   90.00
_cell.angle_gamma   90.00
#
_symmetry.space_group_name_H-M   'P 1'
#
loop_
_entity.id
_entity.type
_entity.pdbx_description
1 polymer ?
#
loop_
_entity_poly.entity_id
_entity_poly.type
_entity_poly.pdbx_seq_one_letter_code
_entity_poly.pdbx_strand_id
1 'polypeptide(L)'
;MAGYSVPTRETDPVHTVRTVGRLAQMVLELRDEYVRDPRPDTLDQIIRRLDEINRLSLELKRRQELDAEGADESETSDDEN
;
A
#
# COMPACT_ATOMS: atom_id res chain seq x y z
N MET A 1 23.83 -17.85 -0.14
CA MET A 1 23.22 -17.06 0.95
C MET A 1 23.02 -15.65 0.41
N ALA A 2 21.87 -15.39 -0.21
CA ALA A 2 21.57 -14.07 -0.79
C ALA A 2 21.40 -13.04 0.34
N GLY A 3 22.17 -11.96 0.28
CA GLY A 3 22.12 -10.86 1.23
C GLY A 3 20.78 -10.15 1.12
N TYR A 4 19.88 -10.43 2.06
CA TYR A 4 18.65 -9.66 2.23
C TYR A 4 19.04 -8.28 2.76
N SER A 5 19.31 -7.35 1.84
CA SER A 5 19.46 -5.93 2.16
C SER A 5 18.18 -5.48 2.88
N VAL A 6 18.31 -5.11 4.16
CA VAL A 6 17.21 -4.57 4.96
C VAL A 6 16.85 -3.21 4.35
N PRO A 7 15.70 -3.05 3.66
CA PRO A 7 15.32 -1.75 3.15
C PRO A 7 15.04 -0.86 4.36
N THR A 8 15.67 0.30 4.39
CA THR A 8 15.37 1.41 5.29
C THR A 8 13.86 1.52 5.49
N ARG A 9 13.40 1.39 6.75
CA ARG A 9 12.00 1.16 7.19
C ARG A 9 10.91 2.05 6.57
N GLU A 10 11.25 3.19 6.00
CA GLU A 10 10.28 4.13 5.39
C GLU A 10 9.84 3.75 3.97
N THR A 11 10.64 2.96 3.25
CA THR A 11 10.35 2.54 1.88
C THR A 11 10.04 1.05 1.76
N ASP A 12 9.75 0.35 2.85
CA ASP A 12 9.36 -1.05 2.83
C ASP A 12 7.90 -1.23 2.35
N PRO A 13 7.62 -1.94 1.24
CA PRO A 13 6.26 -2.20 0.78
C PRO A 13 5.39 -2.90 1.85
N VAL A 14 6.00 -3.68 2.75
CA VAL A 14 5.29 -4.32 3.85
C VAL A 14 4.72 -3.27 4.82
N HIS A 15 5.41 -2.14 5.01
CA HIS A 15 4.89 -1.04 5.82
C HIS A 15 3.64 -0.44 5.17
N THR A 16 3.69 -0.14 3.88
CA THR A 16 2.56 0.40 3.10
C THR A 16 1.34 -0.52 3.15
N VAL A 17 1.53 -1.84 2.95
CA VAL A 17 0.43 -2.83 3.04
C VAL A 17 -0.17 -2.87 4.45
N ARG A 18 0.65 -2.84 5.50
CA ARG A 18 0.16 -2.78 6.89
C ARG A 18 -0.64 -1.51 7.16
N THR A 19 -0.21 -0.38 6.62
CA THR A 19 -0.92 0.90 6.76
C THR A 19 -2.27 0.85 6.06
N VAL A 20 -2.35 0.31 4.84
CA VAL A 20 -3.63 0.06 4.13
C VAL A 20 -4.57 -0.80 4.98
N GLY A 21 -4.07 -1.88 5.58
CA GLY A 21 -4.87 -2.74 6.46
C GLY A 21 -5.44 -2.00 7.68
N ARG A 22 -4.65 -1.13 8.32
CA ARG A 22 -5.12 -0.30 9.44
C ARG A 22 -6.18 0.70 9.03
N LEU A 23 -6.00 1.37 7.88
CA LEU A 23 -6.97 2.33 7.36
C LEU A 23 -8.29 1.63 7.01
N ALA A 24 -8.23 0.43 6.41
CA ALA A 24 -9.42 -0.36 6.13
C ALA A 24 -10.18 -0.73 7.41
N GLN A 25 -9.47 -1.11 8.48
CA GLN A 25 -10.06 -1.37 9.78
C GLN A 25 -10.78 -0.12 10.35
N MET A 26 -10.16 1.06 10.27
CA MET A 26 -10.79 2.32 10.69
C MET A 26 -12.05 2.64 9.88
N VAL A 27 -12.06 2.36 8.58
CA VAL A 27 -13.24 2.54 7.73
C VAL A 27 -14.39 1.64 8.17
N LEU A 28 -14.11 0.39 8.58
CA LEU A 28 -15.14 -0.51 9.11
C LEU A 28 -15.73 0.01 10.42
N GLU A 29 -14.90 0.53 11.31
CA GLU A 29 -15.34 1.14 12.57
C GLU A 29 -16.21 2.38 12.34
N LEU A 30 -15.77 3.28 11.45
CA LEU A 30 -16.54 4.47 11.07
C LEU A 30 -17.85 4.12 10.36
N ARG A 31 -17.87 3.06 9.56
CA ARG A 31 -19.10 2.54 8.94
C ARG A 31 -20.09 2.11 10.04
N ASP A 32 -19.63 1.35 11.03
CA ASP A 32 -20.49 0.88 12.11
C ASP A 32 -21.02 2.05 12.95
N GLU A 33 -20.22 3.10 13.16
CA GLU A 33 -20.65 4.35 13.77
C GLU A 33 -21.70 5.07 12.92
N TYR A 34 -21.44 5.28 11.63
CA TYR A 34 -22.35 5.98 10.72
C TYR A 34 -23.71 5.27 10.60
N VAL A 35 -23.72 3.93 10.56
CA VAL A 35 -24.97 3.14 10.52
C VAL A 35 -25.78 3.31 11.81
N ARG A 36 -25.11 3.45 12.96
CA ARG A 36 -25.77 3.65 14.26
C ARG A 36 -26.27 5.09 14.43
N ASP A 37 -25.49 6.07 14.04
CA ASP A 37 -25.80 7.50 14.13
C ASP A 37 -25.23 8.26 12.91
N PRO A 38 -26.03 8.45 11.85
CA PRO A 38 -25.57 9.06 10.61
C PRO A 38 -25.20 10.53 10.80
N ARG A 39 -23.89 10.83 10.83
CA ARG A 39 -23.36 12.18 10.93
C ARG A 39 -22.54 12.57 9.70
N PRO A 40 -22.67 13.82 9.21
CA PRO A 40 -21.83 14.33 8.11
C PRO A 40 -20.33 14.19 8.41
N ASP A 41 -19.92 14.49 9.64
CA ASP A 41 -18.52 14.40 10.05
C ASP A 41 -17.94 12.98 9.95
N THR A 42 -18.75 11.96 10.30
CA THR A 42 -18.34 10.55 10.19
C THR A 42 -18.21 10.14 8.72
N LEU A 43 -19.12 10.61 7.87
CA LEU A 43 -19.04 10.39 6.42
C LEU A 43 -17.78 11.05 5.82
N ASP A 44 -17.47 12.28 6.21
CA ASP A 44 -16.25 12.98 5.78
C ASP A 44 -14.99 12.22 6.22
N GLN A 45 -14.99 11.65 7.42
CA GLN A 45 -13.89 10.83 7.90
C GLN A 45 -13.72 9.55 7.07
N ILE A 46 -14.82 8.87 6.72
CA ILE A 46 -14.78 7.70 5.82
C ILE A 46 -14.15 8.08 4.49
N ILE A 47 -14.60 9.17 3.86
CA ILE A 47 -14.09 9.64 2.57
C ILE A 47 -12.58 9.91 2.65
N ARG A 48 -12.11 10.62 3.68
CA ARG A 48 -10.68 10.90 3.86
C ARG A 48 -9.83 9.63 3.97
N ARG A 49 -10.32 8.61 4.66
CA ARG A 49 -9.60 7.33 4.79
C ARG A 49 -9.59 6.53 3.50
N LEU A 50 -10.68 6.56 2.73
CA LEU A 50 -10.73 5.94 1.40
C LEU A 50 -9.75 6.63 0.43
N ASP A 51 -9.66 7.96 0.45
CA ASP A 51 -8.68 8.70 -0.36
C ASP A 51 -7.24 8.34 0.01
N GLU A 52 -6.96 8.19 1.30
CA GLU A 52 -5.65 7.77 1.80
C GLU A 52 -5.28 6.35 1.33
N ILE A 53 -6.22 5.40 1.41
CA ILE A 53 -6.06 4.04 0.89
C ILE A 53 -5.80 4.07 -0.63
N ASN A 54 -6.52 4.91 -1.37
CA ASN A 54 -6.35 5.02 -2.82
C ASN A 54 -4.94 5.52 -3.17
N ARG A 55 -4.43 6.53 -2.46
CA ARG A 55 -3.06 7.03 -2.64
C ARG A 55 -2.02 5.95 -2.38
N LEU A 56 -2.15 5.21 -1.27
CA LEU A 56 -1.22 4.11 -0.96
C LEU A 56 -1.32 2.96 -1.96
N SER A 57 -2.51 2.69 -2.51
CA SER A 57 -2.68 1.67 -3.55
C SER A 57 -1.98 2.04 -4.84
N LEU A 58 -2.01 3.33 -5.23
CA LEU A 58 -1.25 3.81 -6.39
C LEU A 58 0.26 3.70 -6.16
N GLU A 59 0.74 3.95 -4.95
CA GLU A 59 2.15 3.74 -4.59
C GLU A 59 2.58 2.28 -4.71
N LEU A 60 1.75 1.33 -4.24
CA LEU A 60 2.03 -0.09 -4.39
C LEU A 60 2.05 -0.54 -5.86
N LYS A 61 1.14 -0.03 -6.69
CA LYS A 61 1.13 -0.33 -8.13
C LYS A 61 2.41 0.15 -8.83
N ARG A 62 2.84 1.38 -8.55
CA ARG A 62 4.10 1.92 -9.12
C ARG A 62 5.31 1.07 -8.75
N ARG A 63 5.35 0.55 -7.52
CA ARG A 63 6.43 -0.36 -7.08
C ARG A 63 6.39 -1.69 -7.80
N GLN A 64 5.19 -2.25 -7.97
CA GLN A 64 5.02 -3.49 -8.73
C GLN A 64 5.51 -3.35 -10.17
N GLU A 65 5.27 -2.19 -10.80
CA GLU A 65 5.77 -1.88 -12.15
C GLU A 65 7.31 -1.80 -12.17
N LEU A 66 7.93 -1.10 -11.20
CA LEU A 66 9.39 -1.01 -11.10
C LEU A 66 10.06 -2.37 -10.83
N ASP A 67 9.47 -3.19 -9.96
CA ASP A 67 9.99 -4.54 -9.68
C ASP A 67 9.85 -5.46 -10.90
N ALA A 68 8.84 -5.26 -11.75
CA ALA A 68 8.66 -6.00 -12.99
C ALA A 68 9.66 -5.57 -14.08
N GLU A 69 9.93 -4.26 -14.22
CA GLU A 69 10.92 -3.73 -15.16
C GLU A 69 12.36 -4.15 -14.79
N GLY A 70 12.70 -4.16 -13.49
CA GLY A 70 14.03 -4.60 -13.03
C GLY A 70 14.29 -6.09 -13.20
N ALA A 71 13.26 -6.92 -13.34
CA ALA A 71 13.42 -8.35 -13.62
C ALA A 71 13.83 -8.61 -15.08
N ASP A 72 13.33 -7.82 -16.03
CA ASP A 72 13.56 -7.98 -17.47
C ASP A 72 15.02 -7.65 -17.88
N GLU A 73 15.66 -6.69 -17.20
CA GLU A 73 17.08 -6.34 -17.43
C GLU A 73 18.07 -7.37 -16.84
N SER A 74 17.63 -8.15 -15.84
CA SER A 74 18.49 -9.12 -15.16
C SER A 74 18.63 -10.45 -15.90
N GLU A 75 17.66 -10.82 -16.75
CA GLU A 75 17.70 -12.06 -17.55
C GLU A 75 18.56 -11.94 -18.82
N THR A 76 18.90 -10.74 -19.28
CA THR A 76 19.67 -10.53 -20.54
C THR A 76 21.19 -10.58 -20.36
N SER A 77 21.69 -10.62 -19.12
CA SER A 77 23.13 -10.53 -18.82
C SER A 77 23.80 -11.89 -18.55
N ASP A 78 23.03 -12.98 -18.43
CA ASP A 78 23.56 -14.30 -18.03
C ASP A 78 23.94 -15.22 -19.22
N ASP A 79 23.80 -14.78 -20.48
CA ASP A 79 24.03 -15.59 -21.69
C ASP A 79 25.36 -15.34 -22.44
N GLU A 80 26.32 -14.60 -21.86
CA GLU A 80 27.67 -14.45 -22.43
C GLU A 80 28.78 -14.91 -21.46
N ASN A 81 29.01 -16.23 -21.36
CA ASN A 81 30.35 -16.81 -21.16
C ASN A 81 30.47 -18.29 -21.53
#